data_AF-W4QUA0-F1
#
_entry.id   AF-W4QUA0-F1
#
_cell.length_a   1.000
_cell.length_b   1.000
_cell.length_c   1.000
_cell.angle_alpha   90.00
_cell.angle_beta   90.00
_cell.angle_gamma   90.00
#
_symmetry.space_group_name_H-M   'P 1'
#
loop_
_entity.id
_entity.type
_entity.pdbx_description
1 polymer ?
#
loop_
_entity_poly.entity_id
_entity_poly.type
_entity_poly.pdbx_seq_one_letter_code
_entity_poly.pdbx_strand_id
1 'polypeptide(L)' 'MKQVLSYYYLPILFFLLLSLSQLYEPDIQTVLMTILASISIGLFSGFVLHMVVLVMKKVTK' A
#
# COMPACT_ATOMS: atom_id res chain seq x y z
N MET A 1 -12.95 7.65 -10.10
CA MET A 1 -12.02 8.17 -9.07
C MET A 1 -11.97 7.33 -7.81
N LYS A 2 -13.12 6.96 -7.19
CA LYS A 2 -13.14 6.17 -5.94
C LYS A 2 -12.34 4.86 -5.99
N GLN A 3 -12.50 4.04 -7.04
CA GLN A 3 -11.72 2.80 -7.23
C GLN A 3 -10.21 3.04 -7.37
N VAL A 4 -9.81 4.13 -8.02
CA VAL A 4 -8.38 4.46 -8.19
C VAL A 4 -7.76 4.80 -6.85
N LEU A 5 -8.44 5.61 -6.03
CA LEU A 5 -8.00 5.91 -4.66
C LEU A 5 -7.93 4.64 -3.80
N SER A 6 -8.86 3.70 -3.98
CA SER A 6 -8.81 2.41 -3.27
C SER A 6 -7.54 1.61 -3.58
N TYR A 7 -7.00 1.67 -4.80
CA TYR A 7 -5.74 0.98 -5.11
C TYR A 7 -4.55 1.51 -4.31
N TYR A 8 -4.58 2.77 -3.85
CA TYR A 8 -3.49 3.36 -3.08
C TYR A 8 -3.71 3.25 -1.58
N TYR A 9 -4.92 3.55 -1.07
CA TYR A 9 -5.16 3.54 0.38
C TYR A 9 -5.30 2.13 0.97
N LEU A 10 -5.90 1.19 0.22
CA LEU A 10 -6.16 -0.15 0.74
C LEU A 10 -4.85 -0.91 1.03
N PRO A 11 -3.86 -0.94 0.13
CA PRO A 11 -2.59 -1.62 0.42
C PRO A 11 -1.82 -0.95 1.55
N ILE A 12 -1.80 0.39 1.62
CA ILE A 12 -1.13 1.12 2.72
C ILE A 12 -1.72 0.70 4.06
N LEU A 13 -3.04 0.69 4.19
CA LEU A 13 -3.70 0.27 5.43
C LEU A 13 -3.41 -1.19 5.77
N PHE A 14 -3.43 -2.09 4.78
CA PHE A 14 -3.11 -3.49 4.99
C PHE A 14 -1.67 -3.69 5.49
N PHE A 15 -0.70 -3.08 4.82
CA PHE A 15 0.70 -3.19 5.21
C PHE A 15 0.94 -2.57 6.57
N LEU A 16 0.33 -1.42 6.87
CA LEU A 16 0.45 -0.77 8.16
C LEU A 16 -0.14 -1.62 9.29
N LEU A 17 -1.31 -2.21 9.09
CA LEU A 17 -1.93 -3.09 10.09
C LEU A 17 -1.07 -4.34 10.35
N LEU A 18 -0.60 -4.97 9.27
CA LEU A 18 0.26 -6.15 9.33
C LEU A 18 1.58 -5.83 10.05
N SER A 19 2.26 -4.76 9.65
CA SER A 19 3.56 -4.40 10.18
C SER A 19 3.49 -3.98 11.66
N LEU A 20 2.46 -3.23 12.05
CA LEU A 20 2.28 -2.83 13.45
C LEU A 20 2.00 -4.03 14.36
N SER A 21 1.27 -5.04 13.89
CA SER A 21 0.99 -6.25 14.66
C SER A 21 2.23 -7.11 14.97
N GLN A 22 3.33 -6.90 14.24
CA GLN A 22 4.58 -7.66 14.37
C GLN A 22 5.65 -6.92 15.19
N LEU A 23 5.35 -5.71 15.67
CA LEU A 23 6.30 -4.95 16.50
C LEU A 23 6.33 -5.49 17.93
N TYR A 24 7.45 -6.11 18.30
CA TYR A 24 7.77 -6.50 19.67
C TYR A 24 8.70 -5.44 20.28
N GLU A 25 8.26 -4.82 21.39
CA GLU A 25 8.92 -3.66 22.03
C GLU A 25 9.23 -2.49 21.09
N PRO A 26 8.20 -1.77 20.61
CA PRO A 26 8.39 -0.69 19.64
C PRO A 26 9.07 0.54 20.27
N ASP A 27 10.25 0.89 19.75
CA ASP A 27 10.79 2.24 19.88
C ASP A 27 10.12 3.19 18.86
N ILE A 28 10.08 4.50 19.18
CA ILE A 28 9.49 5.56 18.36
C ILE A 28 10.10 5.57 16.96
N GLN A 29 11.42 5.37 16.85
CA GLN A 29 12.09 5.32 15.55
C GLN A 29 11.57 4.15 14.70
N THR A 30 11.42 2.98 15.30
CA THR A 30 10.93 1.78 14.61
C THR A 30 9.49 1.95 14.16
N VAL A 31 8.63 2.57 14.98
CA VAL A 31 7.23 2.87 14.59
C VAL A 31 7.18 3.83 13.41
N LEU A 32 7.96 4.92 13.44
CA LEU A 32 8.00 5.89 12.34
C LEU A 32 8.50 5.26 11.04
N MET A 33 9.59 4.48 11.11
CA MET A 33 10.12 3.78 9.95
C MET A 33 9.12 2.77 9.38
N THR A 34 8.39 2.08 10.26
CA THR A 34 7.34 1.13 9.86
C THR A 34 6.20 1.83 9.12
N ILE A 35 5.75 2.99 9.61
CA ILE A 35 4.71 3.78 8.94
C ILE A 35 5.19 4.25 7.56
N LEU A 36 6.41 4.79 7.47
CA LEU A 36 6.99 5.24 6.21
C LEU A 36 7.18 4.10 5.20
N ALA A 37 7.63 2.94 5.67
CA ALA A 37 7.78 1.75 4.84
C ALA A 37 6.43 1.26 4.31
N SER A 38 5.42 1.18 5.17
CA SER A 38 4.06 0.76 4.80
C SER A 38 3.39 1.72 3.80
N ILE A 39 3.63 3.03 3.94
CA ILE A 39 3.20 4.02 2.93
C ILE A 39 3.93 3.79 1.61
N SER A 40 5.25 3.65 1.65
CA SER A 40 6.09 3.51 0.43
C SER A 40 5.71 2.26 -0.37
N ILE A 41 5.61 1.10 0.30
CA ILE A 41 5.27 -0.16 -0.34
C ILE A 41 3.79 -0.20 -0.76
N GLY A 42 2.89 0.39 0.04
CA GLY A 42 1.48 0.49 -0.30
C GLY A 42 1.24 1.33 -1.56
N LEU A 43 1.88 2.50 -1.67
CA LEU A 43 1.82 3.34 -2.87
C LEU A 43 2.41 2.62 -4.10
N PHE A 44 3.54 1.93 -3.94
CA PHE A 44 4.16 1.17 -5.02
C PHE A 44 3.23 0.06 -5.52
N SER A 45 2.67 -0.75 -4.61
CA SER A 45 1.73 -1.81 -4.99
C SER A 45 0.46 -1.24 -5.64
N GLY A 46 -0.04 -0.10 -5.15
CA GLY A 46 -1.20 0.58 -5.71
C GLY A 46 -0.95 1.10 -7.12
N PHE A 47 0.25 1.62 -7.38
CA PHE A 47 0.69 1.99 -8.72
C PHE A 47 0.70 0.78 -9.67
N VAL A 48 1.26 -0.35 -9.24
CA VAL A 48 1.28 -1.59 -10.03
C VAL A 48 -0.14 -2.08 -10.33
N LEU A 49 -1.02 -2.15 -9.33
CA LEU A 49 -2.43 -2.54 -9.52
C LEU A 49 -3.15 -1.61 -10.49
N HIS A 50 -2.94 -0.30 -10.36
CA HIS A 50 -3.53 0.67 -11.25
C HIS A 50 -3.03 0.49 -12.69
N MET A 51 -1.73 0.23 -12.89
CA MET A 51 -1.16 -0.04 -14.21
C MET A 51 -1.75 -1.31 -14.83
N VAL A 52 -1.89 -2.40 -14.06
CA VAL A 52 -2.53 -3.65 -14.52
C VAL A 52 -3.95 -3.38 -15.01
N VAL A 53 -4.74 -2.59 -14.27
CA VAL A 53 -6.10 -2.24 -14.67
C VAL A 53 -6.13 -1.46 -15.98
N LEU A 54 -5.19 -0.54 -16.20
CA LEU A 54 -5.08 0.20 -17.46
C LEU A 54 -4.70 -0.72 -18.63
N VAL A 55 -3.75 -1.63 -18.42
CA VAL A 55 -3.34 -2.61 -19.44
C VAL A 55 -4.49 -3.55 -19.78
N MET A 56 -5.17 -4.13 -18.77
CA MET A 56 -6.32 -5.00 -18.99
C MET A 56 -7.46 -4.30 -19.74
N LYS A 57 -7.75 -3.04 -19.40
CA LYS A 57 -8.73 -2.23 -20.16
C LYS A 57 -8.36 -2.05 -21.62
N LYS A 58 -7.06 -2.08 -21.96
CA LYS A 58 -6.57 -1.96 -23.33
C LYS A 58 -6.50 -3.30 -24.06
N VAL A 59 -6.36 -4.42 -23.34
CA VAL A 59 -6.32 -5.78 -23.91
C VAL A 59 -7.71 -6.35 -24.13
N THR A 60 -8.67 -6.06 -23.25
CA THR A 60 -10.07 -6.52 -23.36
C THR A 60 -10.89 -5.69 -24.35
N LYS A 61 -10.38 -4.55 -24.81
CA LYS A 61 -10.96 -3.74 -25.90
C LYS A 61 -10.30 -4.09 -27.22
#